data_AF-A0A5E4ICW1-F1
#
_entry.id   AF-A0A5E4ICW1-F1
#
_cell.length_a   1.000
_cell.length_b   1.000
_cell.length_c   1.000
_cell.angle_alpha   90.00
_cell.angle_beta   90.00
_cell.angle_gamma   90.00
#
_symmetry.space_group_name_H-M   'P 1'
#
loop_
_entity.id
_entity.type
_entity.pdbx_description
1 polymer ?
#
loop_
_entity_poly.entity_id
_entity_poly.type
_entity_poly.pdbx_seq_one_letter_code
_entity_poly.pdbx_strand_id
1 'polypeptide(L)'
;MDDINRVFFPLRSNIGWFQSAELQEKIANKVKQSILLYDEIYIEDGTLMVEVKPNGSSVLYAPPGRFPEDQRSIEYQRDLEPTDIPTTIDGIQLLTGKSIARFKIDFFKIFEGLEQSDFNFIKFILIKGQIPEEFDKIIKQETNEDKKQLKDLKMPMPLRDLIISNLNYDILFSALLQSAILLDSTHHQLIEKKCAYAPNLKRTESPASSAMRSFIEFPAPNFSKMTMSQVLELREENGWQDLRRAVTSIISTLQDNIEIFNDPVRLEKTINYECNSAIFNELKRLHPSGRDTVVDLALCGASFLPYVGMIPSAISAGKTLYKYLDERDNWTAFLMKLAEFH
;
A
#
# COMPACT_ATOMS: atom_id res chain seq x y z
N MET A 1 -13.37 19.98 8.21
CA MET A 1 -11.97 19.93 7.75
C MET A 1 -11.95 18.86 6.70
N ASP A 2 -11.45 19.15 5.51
CA ASP A 2 -11.30 18.10 4.50
C ASP A 2 -10.26 17.10 5.03
N ASP A 3 -10.69 15.87 5.26
CA ASP A 3 -9.80 14.80 5.74
C ASP A 3 -8.80 14.49 4.61
N ILE A 4 -7.59 15.03 4.73
CA ILE A 4 -6.47 14.70 3.84
C ILE A 4 -6.18 13.21 3.98
N ASN A 5 -6.29 12.47 2.88
CA ASN A 5 -5.99 11.04 2.88
C ASN A 5 -4.48 10.84 2.84
N ARG A 6 -3.93 10.30 3.92
CA ARG A 6 -2.50 10.06 4.06
C ARG A 6 -2.21 8.57 4.15
N VAL A 7 -1.11 8.14 3.54
CA VAL A 7 -0.59 6.78 3.68
C VAL A 7 0.90 6.79 4.00
N PHE A 8 1.33 5.87 4.84
CA PHE A 8 2.72 5.70 5.25
C PHE A 8 3.23 4.32 4.86
N PHE A 9 4.40 4.30 4.24
CA PHE A 9 5.15 3.12 3.82
C PHE A 9 6.41 2.96 4.68
N PRO A 10 6.32 2.21 5.79
CA PRO A 10 7.50 1.91 6.61
C PRO A 10 8.42 0.90 5.93
N LEU A 11 9.74 1.05 6.11
CA LEU A 11 10.71 0.02 5.73
C LEU A 11 10.63 -1.18 6.70
N ARG A 12 10.47 -0.89 8.00
CA ARG A 12 10.56 -1.89 9.08
C ARG A 12 9.42 -2.91 9.07
N SER A 13 8.20 -2.49 8.75
CA SER A 13 7.02 -3.37 8.68
C SER A 13 6.61 -3.85 7.28
N ASN A 14 7.50 -3.73 6.30
CA ASN A 14 7.28 -4.27 4.95
C ASN A 14 8.35 -5.31 4.53
N ILE A 15 9.11 -5.87 5.47
CA ILE A 15 10.18 -6.85 5.22
C ILE A 15 9.69 -8.05 4.40
N GLY A 16 8.46 -8.51 4.66
CA GLY A 16 7.85 -9.63 3.96
C GLY A 16 7.74 -9.40 2.45
N TRP A 17 7.60 -8.15 2.03
CA TRP A 17 7.41 -7.80 0.63
C TRP A 17 8.70 -7.85 -0.19
N PHE A 18 9.84 -7.93 0.47
CA PHE A 18 11.15 -7.97 -0.17
C PHE A 18 11.73 -9.38 -0.29
N GLN A 19 10.97 -10.41 0.11
CA GLN A 19 11.41 -11.80 0.15
C GLN A 19 11.53 -12.47 -1.22
N SER A 20 10.80 -11.98 -2.23
CA SER A 20 10.83 -12.51 -3.60
C SER A 20 10.54 -11.42 -4.61
N ALA A 21 10.92 -11.63 -5.87
CA ALA A 21 10.63 -10.70 -6.97
C ALA A 21 9.12 -10.47 -7.16
N GLU A 22 8.31 -11.52 -7.01
CA GLU A 22 6.84 -11.41 -7.08
C GLU A 22 6.27 -10.49 -5.99
N LEU A 23 6.77 -10.61 -4.76
CA LEU A 23 6.34 -9.76 -3.65
C LEU A 23 6.84 -8.32 -3.83
N GLN A 24 8.04 -8.14 -4.39
CA GLN A 24 8.59 -6.84 -4.77
C GLN A 24 7.72 -6.17 -5.85
N GLU A 25 7.21 -6.94 -6.80
CA GLU A 25 6.27 -6.44 -7.79
C GLU A 25 4.94 -6.00 -7.16
N LYS A 26 4.42 -6.76 -6.18
CA LYS A 26 3.20 -6.41 -5.44
C LYS A 26 3.36 -5.12 -4.63
N ILE A 27 4.50 -4.88 -3.98
CA ILE A 27 4.76 -3.60 -3.29
C ILE A 27 4.88 -2.45 -4.27
N ALA A 28 5.61 -2.63 -5.38
CA ALA A 28 5.70 -1.61 -6.40
C ALA A 28 4.31 -1.22 -6.93
N ASN A 29 3.45 -2.21 -7.19
CA ASN A 29 2.07 -1.96 -7.59
C ASN A 29 1.30 -1.17 -6.51
N LYS A 30 1.35 -1.59 -5.24
CA LYS A 30 0.60 -0.88 -4.18
C LYS A 30 1.11 0.53 -3.90
N VAL A 31 2.42 0.77 -4.00
CA VAL A 31 3.00 2.12 -3.92
C VAL A 31 2.43 2.98 -5.04
N LYS A 32 2.45 2.49 -6.28
CA LYS A 32 1.93 3.23 -7.45
C LYS A 32 0.43 3.47 -7.37
N GLN A 33 -0.36 2.47 -6.96
CA GLN A 33 -1.79 2.66 -6.68
C GLN A 33 -2.04 3.72 -5.61
N SER A 34 -1.21 3.75 -4.58
CA SER A 34 -1.34 4.75 -3.52
C SER A 34 -0.94 6.14 -4.01
N ILE A 35 0.08 6.24 -4.87
CA ILE A 35 0.43 7.46 -5.63
C ILE A 35 -0.72 7.97 -6.46
N LEU A 36 -1.60 7.10 -6.94
CA LEU A 36 -2.74 7.54 -7.71
C LEU A 36 -3.91 7.99 -6.81
N LEU A 37 -4.11 7.36 -5.64
CA LEU A 37 -5.32 7.56 -4.83
C LEU A 37 -5.16 8.57 -3.69
N TYR A 38 -4.03 8.57 -2.98
CA TYR A 38 -3.85 9.37 -1.76
C TYR A 38 -3.46 10.82 -2.04
N ASP A 39 -3.78 11.68 -1.08
CA ASP A 39 -3.46 13.10 -1.12
C ASP A 39 -2.03 13.36 -0.65
N GLU A 40 -1.54 12.60 0.34
CA GLU A 40 -0.14 12.63 0.78
C GLU A 40 0.41 11.22 1.05
N ILE A 41 1.68 11.03 0.73
CA ILE A 41 2.35 9.74 0.80
C ILE A 41 3.65 9.93 1.54
N TYR A 42 3.80 9.21 2.65
CA TYR A 42 5.00 9.21 3.46
C TYR A 42 5.79 7.94 3.16
N ILE A 43 7.02 8.10 2.67
CA ILE A 43 7.94 6.98 2.41
C ILE A 43 9.07 7.07 3.42
N GLU A 44 9.29 6.01 4.19
CA GLU A 44 10.51 5.92 4.99
C GLU A 44 11.71 5.79 4.04
N ASP A 45 12.56 6.82 3.98
CA ASP A 45 13.74 6.84 3.12
C ASP A 45 14.94 6.24 3.86
N GLY A 46 15.93 5.74 3.12
CA GLY A 46 17.13 5.11 3.65
C GLY A 46 17.15 3.59 3.45
N THR A 47 18.18 2.97 4.02
CA THR A 47 18.43 1.53 3.88
C THR A 47 18.38 0.86 5.24
N LEU A 48 17.45 -0.09 5.38
CA LEU A 48 17.32 -0.92 6.58
C LEU A 48 18.08 -2.24 6.37
N MET A 49 19.05 -2.53 7.23
CA MET A 49 19.80 -3.78 7.27
C MET A 49 19.54 -4.49 8.58
N VAL A 50 19.23 -5.78 8.51
CA VAL A 50 18.97 -6.60 9.67
C VAL A 50 19.72 -7.91 9.57
N GLU A 51 20.32 -8.31 10.68
CA GLU A 51 20.83 -9.65 10.92
C GLU A 51 20.11 -10.26 12.12
N VAL A 52 19.57 -11.46 11.95
CA VAL A 52 18.95 -12.23 13.03
C VAL A 52 19.81 -13.44 13.32
N LYS A 53 20.33 -13.53 14.54
CA LYS A 53 21.14 -14.64 15.07
C LYS A 53 20.33 -15.48 16.07
N PRO A 54 20.78 -16.69 16.42
CA PRO A 54 20.12 -17.50 17.44
C PRO A 54 19.96 -16.80 18.81
N ASN A 55 20.87 -15.90 19.15
CA ASN A 55 20.92 -15.21 20.44
C ASN A 55 20.41 -13.75 20.40
N GLY A 56 19.95 -13.25 19.26
CA GLY A 56 19.51 -11.85 19.16
C GLY A 56 19.39 -11.35 17.72
N SER A 57 19.07 -10.08 17.55
CA SER A 57 19.06 -9.40 16.25
C SER A 57 19.89 -8.12 16.31
N SER A 58 20.41 -7.72 15.16
CA SER A 58 21.12 -6.46 14.96
C SER A 58 20.43 -5.70 13.83
N VAL A 59 20.10 -4.44 14.08
CA VAL A 59 19.41 -3.57 13.13
C VAL A 59 20.27 -2.35 12.88
N LEU A 60 20.66 -2.15 11.63
CA LEU A 60 21.34 -0.95 11.16
C LEU A 60 20.42 -0.22 10.20
N TYR A 61 20.24 1.07 10.44
CA TYR A 61 19.54 1.96 9.52
C TYR A 61 20.54 3.00 9.03
N ALA A 62 20.75 3.04 7.72
CA ALA A 62 21.57 4.02 7.05
C ALA A 62 20.67 5.09 6.41
N PRO A 63 20.92 6.39 6.66
CA PRO A 63 20.16 7.45 6.02
C PRO A 63 20.42 7.47 4.50
N PRO A 64 19.54 8.14 3.71
CA PRO A 64 19.76 8.33 2.28
C PRO A 64 21.08 9.03 1.99
N GLY A 65 21.67 8.74 0.84
CA GLY A 65 22.99 9.25 0.43
C GLY A 65 24.18 8.62 1.14
N ARG A 66 23.96 7.75 2.14
CA ARG A 66 25.04 7.02 2.81
C ARG A 66 25.68 5.96 1.91
N PHE A 67 24.86 5.28 1.11
CA PHE A 67 25.32 4.31 0.12
C PHE A 67 25.23 4.90 -1.29
N PRO A 68 26.21 4.60 -2.15
CA PRO A 68 26.09 4.80 -3.60
C PRO A 68 24.82 4.13 -4.16
N GLU A 69 24.25 4.70 -5.22
CA GLU A 69 22.98 4.22 -5.81
C GLU A 69 23.05 2.76 -6.27
N ASP A 70 24.17 2.33 -6.85
CA ASP A 70 24.42 0.95 -7.27
C ASP A 70 24.45 -0.05 -6.09
N GLN A 71 24.70 0.46 -4.88
CA GLN A 71 24.63 -0.28 -3.63
C GLN A 71 23.28 -0.17 -2.94
N ARG A 72 22.31 0.63 -3.41
CA ARG A 72 20.94 0.65 -2.87
C ARG A 72 20.14 -0.51 -3.45
N SER A 73 20.32 -1.67 -2.84
CA SER A 73 19.74 -2.95 -3.25
C SER A 73 18.69 -3.46 -2.25
N ILE A 74 17.80 -4.31 -2.78
CA ILE A 74 16.95 -5.18 -1.97
C ILE A 74 17.62 -6.56 -1.96
N GLU A 75 18.00 -7.04 -0.78
CA GLU A 75 18.61 -8.35 -0.59
C GLU A 75 17.89 -9.07 0.55
N TYR A 76 17.50 -10.33 0.32
CA TYR A 76 16.84 -11.14 1.34
C TYR A 76 17.41 -12.56 1.32
N GLN A 77 17.90 -13.02 2.47
CA GLN A 77 18.51 -14.33 2.64
C GLN A 77 18.07 -14.97 3.97
N ARG A 78 17.74 -16.27 3.94
CA ARG A 78 17.35 -17.08 5.11
C ARG A 78 18.28 -18.27 5.28
N ASP A 79 18.32 -18.78 6.51
CA ASP A 79 19.00 -20.03 6.88
C ASP A 79 20.46 -20.05 6.43
N LEU A 80 21.16 -18.95 6.70
CA LEU A 80 22.55 -18.77 6.27
C LEU A 80 23.50 -19.55 7.18
N GLU A 81 24.19 -20.51 6.58
CA GLU A 81 25.36 -21.12 7.19
C GLU A 81 26.44 -20.05 7.48
N PRO A 82 27.28 -20.26 8.50
CA PRO A 82 28.37 -19.34 8.80
C PRO A 82 29.23 -19.12 7.56
N THR A 83 29.32 -17.87 7.11
CA THR A 83 30.28 -17.47 6.10
C THR A 83 31.53 -16.94 6.79
N ASP A 84 32.70 -17.47 6.42
CA ASP A 84 34.00 -16.94 6.86
C ASP A 84 34.31 -15.56 6.23
N ILE A 85 33.51 -15.15 5.25
CA ILE A 85 33.64 -13.86 4.57
C ILE A 85 32.75 -12.84 5.30
N PRO A 86 33.34 -11.86 6.01
CA PRO A 86 32.57 -10.80 6.62
C PRO A 86 31.98 -9.90 5.53
N THR A 87 30.67 -9.64 5.61
CA THR A 87 30.08 -8.57 4.81
C THR A 87 30.52 -7.24 5.43
N THR A 88 31.42 -6.54 4.75
CA THR A 88 31.83 -5.18 5.10
C THR A 88 31.03 -4.18 4.28
N ILE A 89 30.43 -3.21 4.96
CA ILE A 89 29.85 -2.03 4.33
C ILE A 89 30.57 -0.82 4.94
N ASP A 90 31.18 0.02 4.10
CA ASP A 90 32.06 1.13 4.51
C ASP A 90 33.19 0.73 5.49
N GLY A 91 33.72 -0.49 5.36
CA GLY A 91 34.76 -0.99 6.27
C GLY A 91 34.26 -1.37 7.67
N ILE A 92 32.96 -1.24 7.96
CA ILE A 92 32.34 -1.78 9.17
C ILE A 92 32.04 -3.26 8.91
N GLN A 93 32.73 -4.12 9.66
CA GLN A 93 32.50 -5.56 9.67
C GLN A 93 31.14 -5.83 10.33
N LEU A 94 30.09 -5.98 9.53
CA LEU A 94 28.73 -6.04 10.09
C LEU A 94 28.31 -7.47 10.47
N LEU A 95 28.86 -8.50 9.83
CA LEU A 95 28.23 -9.82 9.83
C LEU A 95 29.25 -10.95 9.96
N THR A 96 29.32 -11.57 11.15
CA THR A 96 30.04 -12.84 11.39
C THR A 96 29.15 -13.84 12.15
N GLY A 97 29.21 -15.12 11.78
CA GLY A 97 28.53 -16.24 12.45
C GLY A 97 27.22 -16.71 11.81
N LYS A 98 26.62 -17.76 12.39
CA LYS A 98 25.37 -18.37 11.94
C LYS A 98 24.19 -17.39 12.07
N SER A 99 23.45 -17.20 10.98
CA SER A 99 22.31 -16.27 10.94
C SER A 99 21.03 -16.99 10.51
N ILE A 100 19.96 -16.73 11.24
CA ILE A 100 18.60 -17.19 10.93
C ILE A 100 18.08 -16.45 9.69
N ALA A 101 18.32 -15.14 9.63
CA ALA A 101 17.91 -14.30 8.50
C ALA A 101 18.83 -13.10 8.36
N ARG A 102 19.05 -12.67 7.12
CA ARG A 102 19.68 -11.39 6.78
C ARG A 102 18.86 -10.71 5.71
N PHE A 103 18.62 -9.42 5.88
CA PHE A 103 17.95 -8.64 4.85
C PHE A 103 18.42 -7.19 4.82
N LYS A 104 18.41 -6.64 3.61
CA LYS A 104 18.70 -5.26 3.27
C LYS A 104 17.55 -4.75 2.41
N ILE A 105 16.90 -3.69 2.84
CA ILE A 105 15.69 -3.18 2.23
C ILE A 105 15.85 -1.69 1.99
N ASP A 106 15.44 -1.26 0.80
CA ASP A 106 15.45 0.13 0.37
C ASP A 106 14.31 0.34 -0.63
N PHE A 107 13.50 1.38 -0.43
CA PHE A 107 12.43 1.76 -1.38
C PHE A 107 12.96 2.46 -2.62
N PHE A 108 14.24 2.89 -2.63
CA PHE A 108 14.86 3.66 -3.71
C PHE A 108 14.55 3.13 -5.10
N LYS A 109 14.64 1.82 -5.31
CA LYS A 109 14.37 1.20 -6.63
C LYS A 109 12.97 1.45 -7.17
N ILE A 110 11.98 1.66 -6.30
CA ILE A 110 10.61 1.96 -6.73
C ILE A 110 10.51 3.40 -7.27
N PHE A 111 11.35 4.30 -6.75
CA PHE A 111 11.37 5.73 -7.06
C PHE A 111 12.59 6.14 -7.90
N GLU A 112 13.31 5.17 -8.48
CA GLU A 112 14.49 5.41 -9.30
C GLU A 112 14.15 6.34 -10.48
N GLY A 113 14.97 7.36 -10.69
CA GLY A 113 14.77 8.35 -11.75
C GLY A 113 13.78 9.49 -11.42
N LEU A 114 13.27 9.56 -10.18
CA LEU A 114 12.53 10.74 -9.72
C LEU A 114 13.43 11.71 -8.96
N GLU A 115 13.35 12.99 -9.32
CA GLU A 115 13.90 14.05 -8.48
C GLU A 115 12.92 14.31 -7.31
N GLN A 116 13.43 14.20 -6.08
CA GLN A 116 12.63 14.28 -4.86
C GLN A 116 11.89 15.62 -4.69
N SER A 117 12.35 16.67 -5.36
CA SER A 117 11.77 18.03 -5.31
C SER A 117 10.48 18.20 -6.11
N ASP A 118 10.16 17.27 -7.00
CA ASP A 118 9.18 17.53 -8.05
C ASP A 118 7.73 17.34 -7.58
N PHE A 119 7.52 16.65 -6.46
CA PHE A 119 6.19 16.23 -6.01
C PHE A 119 5.96 16.55 -4.54
N ASN A 120 5.22 17.63 -4.27
CA ASN A 120 4.89 18.09 -2.91
C ASN A 120 4.08 17.09 -2.07
N PHE A 121 3.42 16.11 -2.72
CA PHE A 121 2.59 15.11 -2.08
C PHE A 121 3.35 13.84 -1.70
N ILE A 122 4.55 13.61 -2.21
CA ILE A 122 5.42 12.48 -1.83
C ILE A 122 6.48 13.00 -0.85
N LYS A 123 6.43 12.51 0.38
CA LYS A 123 7.28 12.97 1.49
C LYS A 123 8.20 11.84 1.93
N PHE A 124 9.48 11.96 1.56
CA PHE A 124 10.54 11.10 2.05
C PHE A 124 10.93 11.52 3.47
N ILE A 125 10.84 10.59 4.43
CA ILE A 125 11.01 10.88 5.85
C ILE A 125 12.06 9.97 6.50
N LEU A 126 12.79 10.52 7.46
CA LEU A 126 13.81 9.81 8.23
C LEU A 126 13.33 9.58 9.65
N ILE A 127 12.99 8.34 9.99
CA ILE A 127 12.33 8.12 11.28
C ILE A 127 13.34 8.07 12.44
N LYS A 128 14.59 7.67 12.17
CA LYS A 128 15.60 7.51 13.22
C LYS A 128 16.02 8.88 13.78
N GLY A 129 15.77 9.09 15.06
CA GLY A 129 16.11 10.33 15.79
C GLY A 129 15.03 11.41 15.75
N GLN A 130 13.90 11.16 15.09
CA GLN A 130 12.76 12.10 15.05
C GLN A 130 11.67 11.79 16.09
N ILE A 131 11.73 10.62 16.74
CA ILE A 131 10.75 10.21 17.75
C ILE A 131 11.19 10.70 19.14
N PRO A 132 10.33 11.45 19.86
CA PRO A 132 10.62 11.85 21.24
C PRO A 132 10.85 10.66 22.19
N GLU A 133 11.73 10.79 23.17
CA GLU A 133 12.11 9.68 24.09
C GLU A 133 10.94 9.03 24.85
N GLU A 134 9.86 9.78 25.07
CA GLU A 134 8.64 9.27 25.70
C GLU A 134 7.96 8.17 24.87
N PHE A 135 8.03 8.28 23.55
CA PHE A 135 7.48 7.28 22.63
C PHE A 135 8.31 6.00 22.62
N ASP A 136 9.63 6.09 22.78
CA ASP A 136 10.49 4.91 22.94
C ASP A 136 10.09 4.09 24.17
N LYS A 137 9.63 4.74 25.24
CA LYS A 137 9.11 4.04 26.43
C LYS A 137 7.80 3.34 26.12
N ILE A 138 6.88 3.99 25.41
CA ILE A 138 5.60 3.42 24.96
C ILE A 138 5.87 2.21 24.05
N ILE A 139 6.71 2.35 23.03
CA ILE A 139 7.07 1.27 22.10
C ILE A 139 7.66 0.08 22.86
N LYS A 140 8.58 0.31 23.81
CA LYS A 140 9.16 -0.76 24.63
C LYS A 140 8.12 -1.45 25.50
N GLN A 141 7.20 -0.69 26.10
CA GLN A 141 6.12 -1.25 26.91
C GLN A 141 5.20 -2.13 26.06
N GLU A 142 4.64 -1.59 24.99
CA GLU A 142 3.76 -2.29 24.04
C GLU A 142 4.42 -3.54 23.47
N THR A 143 5.70 -3.42 23.07
CA THR A 143 6.48 -4.55 22.57
C THR A 143 6.63 -5.65 23.61
N ASN A 144 6.87 -5.32 24.88
CA ASN A 144 6.99 -6.32 25.95
C ASN A 144 5.65 -6.99 26.28
N GLU A 145 4.54 -6.26 26.15
CA GLU A 145 3.19 -6.81 26.32
C GLU A 145 2.82 -7.74 25.16
N ASP A 146 3.01 -7.30 23.92
CA ASP A 146 2.75 -8.08 22.72
C ASP A 146 3.59 -9.37 22.66
N LYS A 147 4.87 -9.31 23.07
CA LYS A 147 5.73 -10.52 23.18
C LYS A 147 5.16 -11.57 24.13
N LYS A 148 4.42 -11.16 25.17
CA LYS A 148 3.78 -12.09 26.12
C LYS A 148 2.51 -12.70 25.54
N GLN A 149 1.77 -11.94 24.73
CA GLN A 149 0.50 -12.35 24.14
C GLN A 149 0.70 -13.18 22.87
N LEU A 150 1.62 -12.78 21.99
CA LEU A 150 1.87 -13.37 20.67
C LEU A 150 2.91 -14.49 20.71
N LYS A 151 2.84 -15.36 21.72
CA LYS A 151 3.79 -16.48 21.90
C LYS A 151 3.61 -17.61 20.88
N ASP A 152 2.43 -17.69 20.26
CA ASP A 152 2.03 -18.73 19.31
C ASP A 152 2.55 -18.52 17.88
N LEU A 153 3.22 -17.39 17.62
CA LEU A 153 3.85 -17.11 16.33
C LEU A 153 4.94 -18.15 16.05
N LYS A 154 4.76 -18.93 14.98
CA LYS A 154 5.68 -19.97 14.51
C LYS A 154 6.92 -19.38 13.84
N MET A 155 7.76 -18.70 14.61
CA MET A 155 9.01 -18.07 14.16
C MET A 155 10.06 -18.05 15.28
N PRO A 156 11.36 -18.01 14.94
CA PRO A 156 12.41 -17.91 15.95
C PRO A 156 12.25 -16.67 16.83
N MET A 157 12.49 -16.82 18.13
CA MET A 157 12.25 -15.76 19.13
C MET A 157 12.90 -14.41 18.77
N PRO A 158 14.17 -14.35 18.31
CA PRO A 158 14.78 -13.07 17.95
C PRO A 158 14.12 -12.38 16.74
N LEU A 159 13.65 -13.17 15.75
CA LEU A 159 12.92 -12.65 14.60
C LEU A 159 11.54 -12.15 15.02
N ARG A 160 10.83 -12.92 15.86
CA ARG A 160 9.52 -12.55 16.41
C ARG A 160 9.58 -11.22 17.14
N ASP A 161 10.52 -11.12 18.04
CA ASP A 161 10.69 -9.96 18.90
C ASP A 161 11.03 -8.70 18.10
N LEU A 162 11.82 -8.85 17.02
CA LEU A 162 12.10 -7.77 16.08
C LEU A 162 10.85 -7.33 15.31
N ILE A 163 10.10 -8.27 14.74
CA ILE A 163 8.90 -7.97 13.95
C ILE A 163 7.85 -7.26 14.81
N ILE A 164 7.63 -7.72 16.05
CA ILE A 164 6.72 -7.07 17.00
C ILE A 164 7.19 -5.64 17.33
N SER A 165 8.50 -5.46 17.55
CA SER A 165 9.06 -4.14 17.85
C SER A 165 8.90 -3.18 16.67
N ASN A 166 9.15 -3.66 15.45
CA ASN A 166 8.97 -2.89 14.22
C ASN A 166 7.51 -2.45 14.05
N LEU A 167 6.56 -3.38 14.24
CA LEU A 167 5.14 -3.09 14.13
C LEU A 167 4.70 -1.97 15.07
N ASN A 168 5.06 -2.07 16.36
CA ASN A 168 4.66 -1.06 17.35
C ASN A 168 5.28 0.31 17.06
N TYR A 169 6.52 0.32 16.56
CA TYR A 169 7.19 1.54 16.13
C TYR A 169 6.43 2.20 14.98
N ASP A 170 6.10 1.44 13.93
CA ASP A 170 5.49 1.97 12.72
C ASP A 170 4.00 2.34 12.94
N ILE A 171 3.25 1.60 13.78
CA ILE A 171 1.88 1.97 14.19
C ILE A 171 1.88 3.34 14.86
N LEU A 172 2.77 3.52 15.84
CA LEU A 172 2.85 4.77 16.58
C LEU A 172 3.26 5.92 15.66
N PHE A 173 4.22 5.68 14.77
CA PHE A 173 4.67 6.69 13.82
C PHE A 173 3.55 7.07 12.83
N SER A 174 2.78 6.08 12.35
CA SER A 174 1.60 6.33 11.52
C SER A 174 0.55 7.16 12.24
N ALA A 175 0.36 6.97 13.55
CA ALA A 175 -0.54 7.79 14.35
C ALA A 175 -0.05 9.24 14.45
N LEU A 176 1.26 9.47 14.60
CA LEU A 176 1.87 10.81 14.58
C LEU A 176 1.68 11.51 13.23
N LEU A 177 1.80 10.77 12.14
CA LEU A 177 1.54 11.26 10.79
C LEU A 177 0.05 11.43 10.47
N GLN A 178 -0.84 10.93 11.32
CA GLN A 178 -2.27 10.82 11.04
C GLN A 178 -2.53 10.13 9.68
N SER A 179 -1.80 9.05 9.43
CA SER A 179 -1.84 8.29 8.18
C SER A 179 -2.37 6.88 8.37
N ALA A 180 -2.92 6.32 7.30
CA ALA A 180 -2.99 4.88 7.16
C ALA A 180 -1.56 4.31 7.03
N ILE A 181 -1.37 3.06 7.43
CA ILE A 181 -0.09 2.36 7.29
C ILE A 181 -0.24 1.21 6.32
N LEU A 182 0.67 1.12 5.34
CA LEU A 182 0.74 -0.05 4.48
C LEU A 182 1.68 -1.09 5.10
N LEU A 183 1.18 -2.30 5.28
CA LEU A 183 1.87 -3.39 5.94
C LEU A 183 1.93 -4.62 5.05
N ASP A 184 2.99 -5.40 5.23
CA ASP A 184 3.04 -6.73 4.64
C ASP A 184 2.03 -7.69 5.31
N SER A 185 1.84 -8.87 4.69
CA SER A 185 0.90 -9.87 5.20
C SER A 185 1.26 -10.40 6.58
N THR A 186 2.56 -10.41 6.93
CA THR A 186 3.02 -10.88 8.25
C THR A 186 2.59 -9.89 9.33
N HIS A 187 2.84 -8.59 9.11
CA HIS A 187 2.48 -7.52 10.02
C HIS A 187 0.96 -7.32 10.08
N HIS A 188 0.25 -7.51 8.97
CA HIS A 188 -1.21 -7.48 8.96
C HIS A 188 -1.81 -8.56 9.89
N GLN A 189 -1.34 -9.81 9.80
CA GLN A 189 -1.77 -10.89 10.70
C GLN A 189 -1.47 -10.59 12.17
N LEU A 190 -0.37 -9.89 12.46
CA LEU A 190 -0.04 -9.47 13.83
C LEU A 190 -1.02 -8.44 14.36
N ILE A 191 -1.44 -7.47 13.54
CA ILE A 191 -2.49 -6.52 13.92
C ILE A 191 -3.81 -7.25 14.19
N GLU A 192 -4.22 -8.19 13.32
CA GLU A 192 -5.44 -8.96 13.52
C GLU A 192 -5.42 -9.71 14.86
N LYS A 193 -4.30 -10.36 15.18
CA LYS A 193 -4.10 -11.03 16.46
C LYS A 193 -4.14 -10.04 17.63
N LYS A 194 -3.41 -8.92 17.54
CA LYS A 194 -3.40 -7.87 18.58
C LYS A 194 -4.81 -7.34 18.86
N CYS A 195 -5.62 -7.13 17.81
CA CYS A 195 -7.01 -6.73 17.93
C CYS A 195 -7.88 -7.80 18.62
N ALA A 196 -7.66 -9.08 18.31
CA ALA A 196 -8.40 -10.18 18.92
C ALA A 196 -8.14 -10.32 20.44
N TYR A 197 -6.94 -9.98 20.90
CA TYR A 197 -6.59 -10.00 22.34
C TYR A 197 -7.09 -8.76 23.11
N ALA A 198 -7.48 -7.70 22.41
CA ALA A 198 -7.97 -6.48 23.02
C ALA A 198 -9.37 -6.11 22.48
N PRO A 199 -10.40 -6.94 22.73
CA PRO A 199 -11.75 -6.75 22.17
C PRO A 199 -12.42 -5.45 22.65
N ASN A 200 -11.92 -4.86 23.75
CA ASN A 200 -12.39 -3.59 24.29
C ASN A 200 -11.76 -2.37 23.61
N LEU A 201 -10.69 -2.54 22.82
CA LEU A 201 -10.23 -1.49 21.91
C LEU A 201 -11.25 -1.42 20.78
N LYS A 202 -12.12 -0.42 20.84
CA LYS A 202 -12.94 -0.07 19.68
C LYS A 202 -11.99 0.23 18.54
N ARG A 203 -12.12 -0.49 17.41
CA ARG A 203 -11.47 -0.09 16.16
C ARG A 203 -11.99 1.29 15.80
N THR A 204 -11.25 2.31 16.18
CA THR A 204 -11.40 3.66 15.65
C THR A 204 -10.54 3.73 14.39
N GLU A 205 -10.87 2.91 13.38
CA GLU A 205 -10.41 3.24 12.04
C GLU A 205 -11.20 4.47 11.60
N SER A 206 -10.53 5.45 10.99
CA SER A 206 -11.27 6.53 10.32
C SER A 206 -12.12 5.92 9.20
N PRO A 207 -13.43 6.23 9.14
CA PRO A 207 -14.28 5.91 8.00
C PRO A 207 -13.61 6.13 6.63
N ALA A 208 -12.89 7.25 6.48
CA ALA A 208 -12.19 7.57 5.23
C ALA A 208 -11.08 6.57 4.92
N SER A 209 -10.26 6.23 5.92
CA SER A 209 -9.17 5.26 5.76
C SER A 209 -9.68 3.86 5.43
N SER A 210 -10.76 3.41 6.07
CA SER A 210 -11.36 2.10 5.79
C SER A 210 -11.94 2.04 4.38
N ALA A 211 -12.66 3.09 3.95
CA ALA A 211 -13.20 3.16 2.60
C ALA A 211 -12.08 3.23 1.54
N MET A 212 -11.05 4.06 1.76
CA MET A 212 -9.90 4.16 0.85
C MET A 212 -9.15 2.82 0.72
N ARG A 213 -8.98 2.07 1.82
CA ARG A 213 -8.39 0.72 1.77
C ARG A 213 -9.19 -0.20 0.85
N SER A 214 -10.51 -0.19 0.97
CA SER A 214 -11.38 -1.00 0.10
C SER A 214 -11.28 -0.58 -1.37
N PHE A 215 -11.04 0.70 -1.68
CA PHE A 215 -10.77 1.15 -3.05
C PHE A 215 -9.43 0.64 -3.60
N ILE A 216 -8.38 0.53 -2.78
CA ILE A 216 -7.10 -0.06 -3.19
C ILE A 216 -7.22 -1.57 -3.43
N GLU A 217 -8.10 -2.22 -2.67
CA GLU A 217 -8.39 -3.66 -2.82
C GLU A 217 -9.38 -3.95 -3.96
N PHE A 218 -10.03 -2.93 -4.51
CA PHE A 218 -10.85 -3.06 -5.71
C PHE A 218 -9.97 -3.58 -6.86
N PRO A 219 -10.48 -4.45 -7.76
CA PRO A 219 -9.72 -4.93 -8.91
C PRO A 219 -9.26 -3.76 -9.77
N ALA A 220 -8.04 -3.29 -9.51
CA ALA A 220 -7.40 -2.19 -10.21
C ALA A 220 -6.41 -2.74 -11.25
N PRO A 221 -6.15 -1.96 -12.32
CA PRO A 221 -5.04 -2.23 -13.23
C PRO A 221 -3.74 -2.54 -12.48
N ASN A 222 -2.91 -3.43 -13.04
CA ASN A 222 -1.62 -3.74 -12.45
C ASN A 222 -0.58 -2.71 -12.90
N PHE A 223 -0.37 -1.69 -12.08
CA PHE A 223 0.58 -0.61 -12.31
C PHE A 223 2.05 -1.03 -12.08
N SER A 224 2.34 -2.27 -11.69
CA SER A 224 3.71 -2.73 -11.40
C SER A 224 4.68 -2.45 -12.55
N LYS A 225 4.21 -2.61 -13.80
CA LYS A 225 5.00 -2.45 -15.03
C LYS A 225 5.12 -1.00 -15.53
N MET A 226 4.28 -0.09 -15.05
CA MET A 226 4.38 1.32 -15.43
C MET A 226 5.62 1.94 -14.78
N THR A 227 6.34 2.78 -15.51
CA THR A 227 7.39 3.61 -14.89
C THR A 227 6.76 4.61 -13.92
N MET A 228 7.55 5.13 -12.98
CA MET A 228 7.01 6.11 -12.04
C MET A 228 6.58 7.41 -12.73
N SER A 229 7.30 7.86 -13.77
CA SER A 229 6.89 8.99 -14.61
C SER A 229 5.49 8.78 -15.19
N GLN A 230 5.22 7.60 -15.75
CA GLN A 230 3.90 7.29 -16.30
C GLN A 230 2.80 7.29 -15.24
N VAL A 231 3.10 6.83 -14.01
CA VAL A 231 2.13 6.87 -12.90
C VAL A 231 1.83 8.30 -12.48
N LEU A 232 2.83 9.18 -12.50
CA LEU A 232 2.67 10.60 -12.18
C LEU A 232 1.92 11.35 -13.28
N GLU A 233 2.23 11.09 -14.56
CA GLU A 233 1.46 11.59 -15.70
C GLU A 233 -0.01 11.16 -15.58
N LEU A 234 -0.25 9.88 -15.28
CA LEU A 234 -1.58 9.33 -15.08
C LEU A 234 -2.35 10.02 -13.95
N ARG A 235 -1.67 10.34 -12.84
CA ARG A 235 -2.27 11.06 -11.71
C ARG A 235 -2.81 12.41 -12.14
N GLU A 236 -2.14 13.11 -13.04
CA GLU A 236 -2.51 14.45 -13.51
C GLU A 236 -3.52 14.44 -14.67
N GLU A 237 -3.84 13.28 -15.25
CA GLU A 237 -4.87 13.19 -16.28
C GLU A 237 -6.25 13.57 -15.74
N ASN A 238 -7.01 14.33 -16.54
CA ASN A 238 -8.37 14.78 -16.19
C ASN A 238 -9.26 13.61 -15.77
N GLY A 239 -9.23 12.51 -16.52
CA GLY A 239 -10.00 11.30 -16.21
C GLY A 239 -9.65 10.69 -14.85
N TRP A 240 -8.38 10.74 -14.44
CA TRP A 240 -7.98 10.27 -13.11
C TRP A 240 -8.41 11.23 -12.00
N GLN A 241 -8.27 12.53 -12.22
CA GLN A 241 -8.72 13.56 -11.27
C GLN A 241 -10.24 13.48 -11.05
N ASP A 242 -11.01 13.21 -12.10
CA ASP A 242 -12.44 12.93 -12.03
C ASP A 242 -12.75 11.68 -11.20
N LEU A 243 -11.99 10.59 -11.40
CA LEU A 243 -12.12 9.37 -10.60
C LEU A 243 -11.85 9.66 -9.11
N ARG A 244 -10.76 10.37 -8.80
CA ARG A 244 -10.42 10.73 -7.41
C ARG A 244 -11.54 11.53 -6.76
N ARG A 245 -12.11 12.50 -7.48
CA ARG A 245 -13.28 13.27 -6.99
C ARG A 245 -14.50 12.38 -6.73
N ALA A 246 -14.76 11.41 -7.60
CA ALA A 246 -15.83 10.44 -7.40
C ALA A 246 -15.59 9.57 -6.15
N VAL A 247 -14.36 9.05 -5.98
CA VAL A 247 -13.95 8.28 -4.78
C VAL A 247 -14.12 9.12 -3.52
N THR A 248 -13.64 10.37 -3.50
CA THR A 248 -13.81 11.29 -2.37
C THR A 248 -15.29 11.54 -2.07
N SER A 249 -16.13 11.72 -3.09
CA SER A 249 -17.57 11.88 -2.90
C SER A 249 -18.22 10.65 -2.28
N ILE A 250 -17.84 9.44 -2.71
CA ILE A 250 -18.34 8.19 -2.13
C ILE A 250 -17.91 8.08 -0.67
N ILE A 251 -16.63 8.37 -0.37
CA ILE A 251 -16.11 8.35 0.99
C ILE A 251 -16.88 9.34 1.89
N SER A 252 -17.16 10.55 1.40
CA SER A 252 -17.94 11.54 2.14
C SER A 252 -19.36 11.04 2.44
N THR A 253 -20.03 10.38 1.49
CA THR A 253 -21.35 9.77 1.72
C THR A 253 -21.29 8.65 2.78
N LEU A 254 -20.22 7.87 2.79
CA LEU A 254 -20.05 6.78 3.77
C LEU A 254 -19.76 7.31 5.18
N GLN A 255 -19.03 8.43 5.31
CA GLN A 255 -18.72 9.05 6.60
C GLN A 255 -19.96 9.38 7.44
N ASP A 256 -21.09 9.70 6.79
CA ASP A 256 -22.36 9.96 7.45
C ASP A 256 -23.01 8.70 8.06
N ASN A 257 -22.49 7.50 7.75
CA ASN A 257 -23.01 6.23 8.21
C ASN A 257 -21.95 5.38 8.91
N ILE A 258 -21.52 5.85 10.08
CA ILE A 258 -20.45 5.22 10.91
C ILE A 258 -20.73 3.74 11.21
N GLU A 259 -22.00 3.33 11.30
CA GLU A 259 -22.36 1.93 11.61
C GLU A 259 -21.89 0.94 10.55
N ILE A 260 -21.79 1.36 9.28
CA ILE A 260 -21.34 0.50 8.17
C ILE A 260 -19.91 0.03 8.40
N PHE A 261 -19.05 0.83 9.03
CA PHE A 261 -17.64 0.48 9.27
C PHE A 261 -17.44 -0.61 10.33
N ASN A 262 -18.48 -0.95 11.09
CA ASN A 262 -18.42 -2.07 12.04
C ASN A 262 -18.64 -3.44 11.37
N ASP A 263 -19.11 -3.46 10.12
CA ASP A 263 -19.37 -4.69 9.35
C ASP A 263 -18.63 -4.61 7.99
N PRO A 264 -17.47 -5.27 7.86
CA PRO A 264 -16.68 -5.25 6.63
C PRO A 264 -17.44 -5.71 5.39
N VAL A 265 -18.36 -6.67 5.53
CA VAL A 265 -19.17 -7.19 4.43
C VAL A 265 -20.20 -6.15 4.00
N ARG A 266 -20.80 -5.45 4.96
CA ARG A 266 -21.72 -4.34 4.68
C ARG A 266 -20.97 -3.17 4.04
N LEU A 267 -19.79 -2.82 4.54
CA LEU A 267 -18.94 -1.77 3.98
C LEU A 267 -18.60 -2.04 2.52
N GLU A 268 -18.11 -3.24 2.22
CA GLU A 268 -17.79 -3.65 0.85
C GLU A 268 -19.01 -3.56 -0.07
N LYS A 269 -20.18 -4.07 0.38
CA LYS A 269 -21.43 -3.98 -0.39
C LYS A 269 -21.86 -2.53 -0.64
N THR A 270 -21.73 -1.66 0.36
CA THR A 270 -22.09 -0.25 0.20
C THR A 270 -21.13 0.46 -0.74
N ILE A 271 -19.82 0.26 -0.61
CA ILE A 271 -18.82 0.80 -1.55
C ILE A 271 -19.15 0.34 -2.97
N ASN A 272 -19.40 -0.96 -3.18
CA ASN A 272 -19.79 -1.49 -4.48
C ASN A 272 -21.07 -0.85 -5.01
N TYR A 273 -22.08 -0.65 -4.16
CA TYR A 273 -23.32 0.03 -4.55
C TYR A 273 -23.07 1.48 -4.97
N GLU A 274 -22.32 2.25 -4.18
CA GLU A 274 -22.02 3.66 -4.47
C GLU A 274 -21.16 3.82 -5.72
N CYS A 275 -20.15 2.96 -5.91
CA CYS A 275 -19.35 2.90 -7.14
C CYS A 275 -20.24 2.63 -8.36
N ASN A 276 -21.10 1.61 -8.28
CA ASN A 276 -22.01 1.27 -9.38
C ASN A 276 -23.02 2.39 -9.66
N SER A 277 -23.53 3.05 -8.62
CA SER A 277 -24.41 4.21 -8.74
C SER A 277 -23.69 5.38 -9.42
N ALA A 278 -22.45 5.67 -9.03
CA ALA A 278 -21.63 6.71 -9.64
C ALA A 278 -21.36 6.42 -11.13
N ILE A 279 -20.97 5.19 -11.47
CA ILE A 279 -20.80 4.76 -12.88
C ILE A 279 -22.12 4.93 -13.64
N PHE A 280 -23.23 4.42 -13.09
CA PHE A 280 -24.53 4.47 -13.75
C PHE A 280 -25.01 5.91 -14.00
N ASN A 281 -24.87 6.78 -12.99
CA ASN A 281 -25.26 8.18 -13.10
C ASN A 281 -24.41 8.93 -14.11
N GLU A 282 -23.10 8.65 -14.15
CA GLU A 282 -22.21 9.24 -15.13
C GLU A 282 -22.55 8.78 -16.55
N LEU A 283 -22.77 7.48 -16.77
CA LEU A 283 -23.20 6.95 -18.07
C LEU A 283 -24.56 7.52 -18.51
N LYS A 284 -25.51 7.68 -17.59
CA LYS A 284 -26.82 8.28 -17.88
C LYS A 284 -26.71 9.77 -18.23
N ARG A 285 -25.83 10.52 -17.55
CA ARG A 285 -25.52 11.92 -17.87
C ARG A 285 -24.94 12.05 -19.28
N LEU A 286 -24.07 11.11 -19.62
CA LEU A 286 -23.35 11.02 -20.89
C LEU A 286 -24.20 10.51 -22.05
N HIS A 287 -25.26 9.74 -21.77
CA HIS A 287 -26.18 9.13 -22.74
C HIS A 287 -27.64 9.24 -22.28
N PRO A 288 -28.32 10.37 -22.55
CA PRO A 288 -29.72 10.55 -22.17
C PRO A 288 -30.67 9.57 -22.87
N SER A 289 -30.30 9.09 -24.07
CA SER A 289 -31.00 8.03 -24.79
C SER A 289 -30.54 6.66 -24.28
N GLY A 290 -31.33 6.05 -23.40
CA GLY A 290 -30.97 4.85 -22.61
C GLY A 290 -30.57 3.58 -23.38
N ARG A 291 -30.48 3.58 -24.72
CA ARG A 291 -29.96 2.46 -25.50
C ARG A 291 -28.43 2.36 -25.44
N ASP A 292 -27.75 3.50 -25.43
CA ASP A 292 -26.29 3.56 -25.34
C ASP A 292 -25.83 3.27 -23.90
N THR A 293 -26.59 3.72 -22.89
CA THR A 293 -26.34 3.44 -21.47
C THR A 293 -26.28 1.95 -21.15
N VAL A 294 -27.09 1.12 -21.82
CA VAL A 294 -27.11 -0.34 -21.60
C VAL A 294 -25.87 -1.01 -22.18
N VAL A 295 -25.41 -0.55 -23.35
CA VAL A 295 -24.17 -1.05 -23.96
C VAL A 295 -22.97 -0.65 -23.10
N ASP A 296 -22.95 0.59 -22.63
CA ASP A 296 -21.89 1.10 -21.76
C ASP A 296 -21.87 0.41 -20.40
N LEU A 297 -23.03 0.13 -19.80
CA LEU A 297 -23.07 -0.67 -18.56
C LEU A 297 -22.62 -2.11 -18.77
N ALA A 298 -22.93 -2.71 -19.91
CA ALA A 298 -22.46 -4.06 -20.22
C ALA A 298 -20.94 -4.11 -20.36
N LEU A 299 -20.32 -3.06 -20.91
CA LEU A 299 -18.87 -2.95 -21.08
C LEU A 299 -18.15 -2.57 -19.77
N CYS A 300 -18.63 -1.57 -19.03
CA CYS A 300 -18.13 -1.21 -17.70
C CYS A 300 -18.29 -2.35 -16.71
N GLY A 301 -19.48 -2.96 -16.66
CA GLY A 301 -19.81 -4.04 -15.73
C GLY A 301 -18.98 -5.29 -15.96
N ALA A 302 -18.67 -5.63 -17.21
CA ALA A 302 -17.80 -6.76 -17.54
C ALA A 302 -16.31 -6.51 -17.20
N SER A 303 -15.88 -5.25 -17.17
CA SER A 303 -14.47 -4.87 -16.97
C SER A 303 -14.12 -4.58 -15.50
N PHE A 304 -15.11 -4.21 -14.67
CA PHE A 304 -14.87 -3.76 -13.29
C PHE A 304 -15.57 -4.59 -12.20
N LEU A 305 -16.52 -5.48 -12.55
CA LEU A 305 -17.21 -6.30 -11.56
C LEU A 305 -16.76 -7.77 -11.69
N PRO A 306 -16.01 -8.32 -10.70
CA PRO A 306 -15.60 -9.72 -10.72
C PRO A 306 -16.77 -10.72 -10.60
N TYR A 307 -18.01 -10.25 -10.44
CA TYR A 307 -19.21 -11.06 -10.20
C TYR A 307 -20.22 -11.12 -11.34
N VAL A 308 -20.06 -10.37 -12.44
CA VAL A 308 -20.99 -10.42 -13.56
C VAL A 308 -20.40 -11.31 -14.66
N GLY A 309 -20.90 -12.54 -14.74
CA GLY A 309 -20.48 -13.53 -15.72
C GLY A 309 -20.54 -13.02 -17.17
N MET A 310 -19.56 -13.47 -17.96
CA MET A 310 -19.38 -13.22 -19.40
C MET A 310 -20.70 -13.04 -20.18
N ILE A 311 -20.78 -11.96 -20.97
CA ILE A 311 -21.67 -11.90 -22.14
C ILE A 311 -20.80 -11.86 -23.41
N PRO A 312 -21.08 -12.73 -24.41
CA PRO A 312 -20.26 -12.91 -25.58
C PRO A 312 -20.57 -11.88 -26.67
N SER A 313 -19.58 -11.07 -27.07
CA SER A 313 -19.33 -10.62 -28.46
C SER A 313 -18.24 -9.54 -28.55
N ALA A 314 -17.04 -9.84 -28.04
CA ALA A 314 -15.87 -8.94 -28.03
C ALA A 314 -15.46 -8.38 -29.40
N ILE A 315 -15.85 -9.02 -30.52
CA ILE A 315 -15.37 -8.66 -31.86
C ILE A 315 -16.18 -7.51 -32.50
N SER A 316 -17.45 -7.33 -32.15
CA SER A 316 -18.28 -6.23 -32.69
C SER A 316 -18.31 -5.00 -31.79
N ALA A 317 -18.11 -5.17 -30.48
CA ALA A 317 -18.00 -4.08 -29.53
C ALA A 317 -16.68 -3.31 -29.69
N GLY A 318 -15.56 -3.98 -30.02
CA GLY A 318 -14.23 -3.36 -30.04
C GLY A 318 -14.09 -2.14 -30.96
N LYS A 319 -14.68 -2.12 -32.16
CA LYS A 319 -14.60 -0.94 -33.06
C LYS A 319 -15.42 0.25 -32.57
N THR A 320 -16.58 -0.02 -31.96
CA THR A 320 -17.41 1.01 -31.34
C THR A 320 -16.74 1.51 -30.06
N LEU A 321 -16.12 0.61 -29.30
CA LEU A 321 -15.36 0.87 -28.09
C LEU A 321 -14.13 1.75 -28.37
N TYR A 322 -13.28 1.44 -29.35
CA TYR A 322 -12.13 2.30 -29.69
C TYR A 322 -12.54 3.72 -30.08
N LYS A 323 -13.56 3.85 -30.93
CA LYS A 323 -14.09 5.16 -31.32
C LYS A 323 -14.72 5.90 -30.12
N TYR A 324 -15.37 5.16 -29.23
CA TYR A 324 -15.98 5.66 -28.00
C TYR A 324 -14.93 6.14 -26.98
N LEU A 325 -13.84 5.38 -26.82
CA LEU A 325 -12.73 5.70 -25.92
C LEU A 325 -11.94 6.92 -26.43
N ASP A 326 -11.73 7.06 -27.74
CA ASP A 326 -11.03 8.23 -28.32
C ASP A 326 -11.83 9.54 -28.21
N GLU A 327 -13.17 9.48 -28.22
CA GLU A 327 -14.03 10.67 -28.25
C GLU A 327 -14.37 11.25 -26.86
N ARG A 328 -14.04 10.57 -25.76
CA ARG A 328 -14.48 10.98 -24.40
C ARG A 328 -13.34 11.15 -23.40
N ASP A 329 -13.34 12.31 -22.74
CA ASP A 329 -12.42 12.69 -21.65
C ASP A 329 -13.16 12.66 -20.30
N ASN A 330 -13.58 11.48 -19.87
CA ASN A 330 -14.20 11.29 -18.55
C ASN A 330 -13.63 10.03 -17.87
N TRP A 331 -13.79 9.95 -16.56
CA TRP A 331 -13.19 8.88 -15.76
C TRP A 331 -13.66 7.47 -16.12
N THR A 332 -14.92 7.28 -16.56
CA THR A 332 -15.41 5.96 -16.94
C THR A 332 -14.78 5.45 -18.23
N ALA A 333 -14.63 6.32 -19.24
CA ALA A 333 -13.91 5.99 -20.48
C ALA A 333 -12.42 5.75 -20.20
N PHE A 334 -11.82 6.58 -19.35
CA PHE A 334 -10.44 6.44 -18.93
C PHE A 334 -10.18 5.09 -18.21
N LEU A 335 -11.07 4.69 -17.30
CA LEU A 335 -10.99 3.40 -16.62
C LEU A 335 -11.05 2.23 -17.61
N MET A 336 -11.96 2.29 -18.59
CA MET A 336 -12.04 1.28 -19.64
C MET A 336 -10.76 1.19 -20.49
N LYS A 337 -10.11 2.33 -20.81
CA LYS A 337 -8.80 2.32 -21.48
C LYS A 337 -7.75 1.59 -20.65
N LEU A 338 -7.67 1.88 -19.34
CA LEU A 338 -6.70 1.24 -18.46
C LEU A 338 -6.90 -0.27 -18.33
N ALA A 339 -8.14 -0.75 -18.41
CA ALA A 339 -8.44 -2.17 -18.36
C ALA A 339 -7.96 -2.94 -19.60
N GLU A 340 -7.80 -2.29 -20.76
CA GLU A 340 -7.31 -2.91 -22.00
C GLU A 340 -5.78 -3.06 -22.07
N PHE A 341 -5.03 -2.29 -21.26
CA PHE A 341 -3.56 -2.37 -21.23
C PHE A 341 -3.02 -3.56 -20.42
N HIS A 342 -3.89 -4.47 -19.99
CA HIS A 342 -3.58 -5.66 -19.19
C HIS A 342 -4.29 -6.90 -19.74
#